data_AF-A0A2E5Y1K1-F1
#
_entry.id   AF-A0A2E5Y1K1-F1
#
_cell.length_a   1.000
_cell.length_b   1.000
_cell.length_c   1.000
_cell.angle_alpha   90.00
_cell.angle_beta   90.00
_cell.angle_gamma   90.00
#
_symmetry.space_group_name_H-M   'P 1'
#
loop_
_entity.id
_entity.type
_entity.pdbx_description
1 polymer ?
#
loop_
_entity_poly.entity_id
_entity_poly.type
_entity_poly.pdbx_seq_one_letter_code
_entity_poly.pdbx_strand_id
1 'polypeptide(L)'
;MLMKKIINDYIEPYVIKEEEGTRRQDLKPDAYMRNGAIYLTKRNVLMKDSSIWGKKITPIIMSEKTSISIDSELDFKIVDELLNEIHQS
;
A
#
# COMPACT_ATOMS: atom_id res chain seq x y z
N MET A 1 9.33 -4.58 5.63
CA MET A 1 8.26 -4.41 4.62
C MET A 1 8.82 -3.67 3.41
N LEU A 2 8.42 -3.99 2.18
CA LEU A 2 9.04 -3.43 0.97
C LEU A 2 8.26 -2.21 0.44
N MET A 3 8.88 -1.04 0.53
CA MET A 3 8.31 0.22 0.03
C MET A 3 8.27 0.27 -1.50
N LYS A 4 7.31 1.03 -2.04
CA LYS A 4 7.04 1.20 -3.46
C LYS A 4 6.96 2.67 -3.84
N LYS A 5 7.34 2.98 -5.07
CA LYS A 5 7.02 4.24 -5.76
C LYS A 5 6.11 3.94 -6.94
N ILE A 6 5.37 4.94 -7.40
CA ILE A 6 4.51 4.84 -8.59
C ILE A 6 5.17 5.63 -9.70
N ILE A 7 5.45 4.97 -10.82
CA ILE A 7 6.03 5.57 -12.03
C ILE A 7 5.18 5.13 -13.22
N ASN A 8 4.58 6.08 -13.94
CA ASN A 8 3.71 5.81 -15.09
C ASN A 8 2.61 4.78 -14.78
N ASP A 9 1.92 4.94 -13.65
CA ASP A 9 0.87 4.02 -13.15
C ASP A 9 1.32 2.59 -12.80
N TYR A 10 2.64 2.34 -12.74
CA TYR A 10 3.19 1.06 -12.32
C TYR A 10 3.94 1.18 -11.00
N ILE A 11 3.88 0.12 -10.19
CA ILE A 11 4.68 0.05 -8.97
C ILE A 11 6.13 -0.31 -9.30
N GLU A 12 7.05 0.39 -8.67
CA GLU A 12 8.48 0.08 -8.68
C GLU A 12 9.00 0.00 -7.25
N PRO A 13 10.12 -0.70 -6.99
CA PRO A 13 10.81 -0.62 -5.70
C PRO A 13 11.14 0.85 -5.36
N TYR A 14 10.83 1.24 -4.12
CA TYR A 14 11.26 2.53 -3.61
C TYR A 14 12.73 2.47 -3.23
N VAL A 15 13.60 2.93 -4.13
CA VAL A 15 15.04 3.06 -3.90
C VAL A 15 15.42 4.47 -4.30
N ILE A 16 15.74 5.29 -3.30
CA ILE A 16 16.22 6.67 -3.47
C ILE A 16 17.47 6.87 -2.62
N LYS A 17 18.28 7.85 -3.00
CA LYS A 17 19.40 8.29 -2.16
C LYS A 17 18.83 9.03 -0.95
N GLU A 18 19.22 8.61 0.23
CA GLU A 18 18.90 9.30 1.47
C GLU A 18 19.95 10.39 1.71
N GLU A 19 19.52 11.65 1.66
CA GLU A 19 20.36 12.79 2.03
C GLU A 19 19.97 13.24 3.43
N GLU A 20 20.94 13.19 4.35
CA GLU A 20 20.75 13.54 5.76
C GLU A 20 20.12 14.93 5.89
N GLY A 21 19.09 15.06 6.74
CA GLY A 21 18.37 16.32 6.93
C GLY A 21 17.27 16.61 5.90
N THR A 22 17.05 15.75 4.90
CA THR A 22 15.91 15.90 3.99
C THR A 22 14.61 15.69 4.76
N ARG A 23 13.68 16.64 4.63
CA ARG A 23 12.38 16.55 5.29
C ARG A 23 11.51 15.54 4.58
N ARG A 24 10.69 14.81 5.33
CA ARG A 24 9.85 13.72 4.78
C ARG A 24 8.89 14.20 3.68
N GLN A 25 8.32 15.39 3.83
CA GLN A 25 7.39 15.96 2.84
C GLN A 25 8.07 16.36 1.51
N ASP A 26 9.39 16.56 1.54
CA ASP A 26 10.18 16.96 0.38
C ASP A 26 10.75 15.73 -0.36
N LEU A 27 10.64 14.53 0.23
CA LEU A 27 11.05 13.29 -0.40
C LEU A 27 10.15 12.99 -1.60
N LYS A 28 10.76 12.94 -2.79
CA LYS A 28 10.11 12.53 -4.02
C LYS A 28 10.84 11.36 -4.67
N PRO A 29 10.12 10.43 -5.31
CA PRO A 29 8.64 10.34 -5.39
C PRO A 29 8.01 9.94 -4.04
N ASP A 30 6.68 9.94 -3.94
CA ASP A 30 6.00 9.50 -2.72
C ASP A 30 6.21 7.99 -2.47
N ALA A 31 6.29 7.61 -1.21
CA ALA A 31 6.51 6.24 -0.79
C ALA A 31 5.19 5.57 -0.40
N TYR A 32 4.95 4.39 -0.97
CA TYR A 32 3.73 3.60 -0.79
C TYR A 32 4.05 2.22 -0.21
N MET A 33 3.05 1.66 0.44
CA MET A 33 3.13 0.36 1.07
C MET A 33 1.84 -0.42 0.79
N ARG A 34 1.96 -1.73 0.55
CA ARG A 34 0.79 -2.57 0.29
C ARG A 34 0.12 -2.90 1.61
N ASN A 35 -1.17 -2.61 1.73
CA ASN A 35 -1.98 -2.84 2.93
C ASN A 35 -2.65 -4.23 2.97
N GLY A 36 -2.43 -5.08 1.97
CA GLY A 36 -3.02 -6.42 1.93
C GLY A 36 -4.51 -6.50 1.62
N ALA A 37 -5.21 -5.37 1.47
CA ALA A 37 -6.67 -5.35 1.36
C ALA A 37 -7.19 -5.95 0.05
N ILE A 38 -6.58 -5.61 -1.09
CA ILE A 38 -7.06 -6.03 -2.41
C ILE A 38 -5.88 -6.47 -3.29
N TYR A 39 -6.00 -7.68 -3.85
CA TYR A 39 -5.13 -8.19 -4.91
C TYR A 39 -5.99 -8.68 -6.08
N LEU A 40 -5.92 -7.97 -7.21
CA LEU A 40 -6.58 -8.38 -8.44
C LEU A 40 -5.54 -8.90 -9.43
N THR A 41 -5.70 -10.14 -9.88
CA THR A 41 -4.78 -10.76 -10.84
C THR A 41 -5.54 -11.48 -11.95
N LYS A 42 -4.95 -11.55 -13.15
CA LYS A 42 -5.53 -12.27 -14.28
C LYS A 42 -5.42 -13.78 -14.03
N ARG A 43 -6.49 -14.53 -14.32
CA ARG A 43 -6.50 -16.01 -14.20
C ARG A 43 -5.26 -16.67 -14.83
N ASN A 44 -4.83 -16.22 -16.00
CA ASN A 44 -3.67 -16.82 -16.67
C ASN A 44 -2.37 -16.66 -15.89
N VAL A 45 -2.18 -15.53 -15.17
CA VAL A 45 -0.98 -15.33 -14.33
C VAL A 45 -1.01 -16.31 -13.16
N LEU A 46 -2.17 -16.46 -12.52
CA LEU A 46 -2.34 -17.42 -11.42
C LEU A 46 -2.14 -18.87 -11.89
N MET A 47 -2.76 -19.25 -13.00
CA MET A 47 -2.81 -20.65 -13.43
C MET A 47 -1.57 -21.11 -14.19
N LYS A 48 -0.92 -20.23 -14.98
CA LYS A 48 0.25 -20.59 -15.79
C LYS A 48 1.56 -20.25 -15.10
N ASP A 49 1.61 -19.12 -14.40
CA ASP A 49 2.83 -18.62 -13.78
C ASP A 49 2.89 -18.96 -12.28
N SER A 50 1.84 -19.63 -11.74
CA SER A 50 1.70 -19.96 -10.31
C SER A 50 1.95 -18.76 -9.40
N SER A 51 1.51 -17.57 -9.84
CA SER A 51 1.84 -16.30 -9.21
C SER A 51 0.61 -15.39 -9.19
N ILE A 52 0.48 -14.57 -8.15
CA ILE A 52 -0.47 -13.44 -8.15
C ILE A 52 0.15 -12.19 -8.76
N TRP A 53 1.47 -12.18 -8.97
CA TRP A 53 2.25 -11.07 -9.47
C TRP A 53 2.44 -11.17 -10.99
N GLY A 54 1.81 -10.25 -11.72
CA GLY A 54 2.05 -10.09 -13.15
C GLY A 54 3.32 -9.29 -13.44
N LYS A 55 3.72 -9.25 -14.72
CA LYS A 55 4.89 -8.48 -15.20
C LYS A 55 4.79 -6.96 -14.97
N LYS A 56 3.56 -6.44 -14.94
CA LYS A 56 3.25 -5.04 -14.69
C LYS A 56 2.11 -4.99 -13.67
N ILE A 57 2.27 -4.19 -12.63
CA ILE A 57 1.32 -4.08 -11.53
C ILE A 57 0.97 -2.61 -11.34
N THR A 58 -0.32 -2.30 -11.38
CA THR A 58 -0.87 -0.97 -11.16
C THR A 58 -1.53 -0.94 -9.78
N PRO A 59 -1.26 0.08 -8.95
CA PRO A 59 -1.83 0.17 -7.62
C PRO A 59 -3.23 0.81 -7.66
N ILE A 60 -4.02 0.56 -6.61
CA ILE A 60 -5.15 1.39 -6.23
C ILE A 60 -4.75 2.08 -4.93
N ILE A 61 -4.70 3.40 -4.93
CA ILE A 61 -4.34 4.18 -3.75
C ILE A 61 -5.55 4.22 -2.82
N MET A 62 -5.36 3.76 -1.59
CA MET A 62 -6.37 3.76 -0.54
C MET A 62 -6.00 4.81 0.52
N SER A 63 -7.01 5.38 1.18
CA SER A 63 -6.75 6.32 2.29
C SER A 63 -6.15 5.58 3.48
N GLU A 64 -5.37 6.28 4.30
CA GLU A 64 -4.75 5.70 5.48
C GLU A 64 -5.79 5.12 6.45
N LYS A 65 -6.90 5.85 6.68
CA LYS A 65 -8.01 5.40 7.55
C LYS A 65 -8.63 4.07 7.11
N THR A 66 -8.63 3.76 5.81
CA THR A 66 -9.20 2.52 5.25
C THR A 66 -8.15 1.45 4.93
N SER A 67 -6.88 1.69 5.28
CA SER A 67 -5.74 0.84 4.95
C SER A 67 -5.15 0.10 6.15
N ILE A 68 -5.81 0.13 7.30
CA ILE A 68 -5.30 -0.50 8.52
C ILE A 68 -5.51 -2.01 8.46
N SER A 69 -4.41 -2.77 8.65
CA SER A 69 -4.44 -4.22 8.83
C SER A 69 -4.67 -4.54 10.30
N ILE A 70 -5.51 -5.53 10.59
CA ILE A 70 -5.81 -5.96 11.95
C ILE A 70 -5.06 -7.27 12.20
N ASP A 71 -3.87 -7.15 12.81
CA ASP A 71 -3.03 -8.31 13.15
C ASP A 71 -2.96 -8.54 14.68
N SER A 72 -3.42 -7.57 15.47
CA SER A 72 -3.43 -7.60 16.93
C SER A 72 -4.73 -7.04 17.53
N GLU A 73 -4.94 -7.29 18.82
CA GLU A 73 -6.07 -6.72 19.56
C GLU A 73 -6.01 -5.18 19.63
N LEU A 74 -4.80 -4.61 19.63
CA LEU A 74 -4.63 -3.15 19.62
C LEU A 74 -5.12 -2.57 18.29
N ASP A 75 -4.80 -3.21 17.16
CA ASP A 75 -5.25 -2.77 15.84
C ASP A 75 -6.78 -2.78 15.76
N PHE A 76 -7.42 -3.82 16.32
CA PHE A 76 -8.87 -3.92 16.37
C PHE A 76 -9.51 -2.74 17.12
N LYS A 77 -8.97 -2.38 18.30
CA LYS A 77 -9.47 -1.23 19.09
C LYS A 77 -9.32 0.09 18.35
N ILE A 78 -8.21 0.27 17.62
CA ILE A 78 -7.98 1.48 16.81
C ILE A 78 -8.99 1.55 15.65
N VAL A 79 -9.22 0.43 14.96
CA VAL A 79 -10.18 0.38 13.85
C VAL A 79 -11.60 0.66 14.31
N ASP A 80 -12.00 0.15 15.47
CA ASP A 80 -13.33 0.41 16.04
C ASP A 80 -13.58 1.91 16.25
N GLU A 81 -12.62 2.62 16.82
CA GLU A 81 -12.70 4.07 17.01
C GLU A 81 -12.79 4.82 15.67
N LEU A 82 -11.95 4.44 14.70
CA LEU A 82 -11.97 5.06 13.36
C LEU A 82 -13.28 4.82 12.62
N LEU A 83 -13.90 3.65 12.79
CA LEU A 83 -15.21 3.37 12.22
C LEU A 83 -16.30 4.23 12.87
N ASN A 84 -16.22 4.48 14.18
CA ASN A 84 -17.16 5.38 14.86
C ASN A 84 -17.04 6.82 14.34
N GLU A 85 -15.82 7.33 14.08
CA GLU A 85 -15.63 8.64 13.44
C GLU A 85 -16.29 8.73 12.06
N ILE A 86 -16.13 7.68 11.24
CA ILE A 86 -16.65 7.65 9.86
C ILE A 86 -18.18 7.60 9.84
N HIS A 87 -18.82 6.90 10.77
CA HIS A 87 -20.29 6.81 10.82
C HIS A 87 -20.95 8.07 11.39
N GLN A 88 -20.20 8.93 12.08
CA GLN A 88 -20.71 10.18 12.65
C GLN A 88 -20.57 11.39 11.70
N SER A 89 -19.82 11.26 10.60
CA SER A 89 -19.65 12.26 9.55
C SER A 89 -20.65 12.08 8.39
#